data_AF-A4BJY4-F1
#
_entry.id   AF-A4BJY4-F1
#
_cell.length_a   1.000
_cell.length_b   1.000
_cell.length_c   1.000
_cell.angle_alpha   90.00
_cell.angle_beta   90.00
_cell.angle_gamma   90.00
#
_symmetry.space_group_name_H-M   'P 1'
#
loop_
_entity.id
_entity.type
_entity.pdbx_description
1 polymer ?
#
loop_
_entity_poly.entity_id
_entity_poly.type
_entity_poly.pdbx_seq_one_letter_code
_entity_poly.pdbx_strand_id
1 'polypeptide(L)' 'MSKDWNNEATKLAKHLKVESGLKWSDLAERISQATPDHELTTQSLANAVNRGNYNVRLLLRMCDAAGLEITLVKKKEG' A
#
# COMPACT_ATOMS: atom_id res chain seq x y z
N MET A 1 16.72 -1.29 0.56
CA MET A 1 15.75 -1.88 -0.40
C MET A 1 16.03 -1.32 -1.79
N SER A 2 15.88 -2.11 -2.85
CA SER A 2 16.13 -1.61 -4.21
C SER A 2 15.04 -0.63 -4.65
N LYS A 3 15.41 0.29 -5.55
CA LYS A 3 14.50 1.28 -6.13
C LYS A 3 13.36 0.63 -6.92
N ASP A 4 13.61 -0.54 -7.50
CA ASP A 4 12.63 -1.29 -8.32
C ASP A 4 11.46 -1.81 -7.47
N TRP A 5 11.73 -2.35 -6.27
CA TRP A 5 10.68 -2.84 -5.38
C TRP A 5 9.77 -1.72 -4.87
N ASN A 6 10.32 -0.53 -4.60
CA ASN A 6 9.51 0.64 -4.21
C ASN A 6 8.61 1.13 -5.34
N ASN A 7 9.11 1.08 -6.59
CA ASN A 7 8.32 1.45 -7.77
C ASN A 7 7.15 0.47 -7.97
N GLU A 8 7.40 -0.84 -7.86
CA GLU A 8 6.34 -1.85 -7.97
C GLU A 8 5.32 -1.75 -6.83
N ALA A 9 5.78 -1.54 -5.59
CA ALA A 9 4.89 -1.32 -4.46
C ALA A 9 4.01 -0.07 -4.65
N THR A 10 4.57 1.00 -5.22
CA THR A 10 3.84 2.23 -5.55
C THR A 10 2.77 2.00 -6.62
N LYS A 11 3.09 1.24 -7.68
CA LYS A 11 2.13 0.89 -8.74
C LYS A 11 0.98 0.06 -8.18
N LEU A 12 1.29 -0.96 -7.39
CA LEU A 12 0.31 -1.81 -6.73
C LEU A 12 -0.59 -1.00 -5.80
N ALA A 13 -0.04 -0.08 -5.01
CA ALA A 13 -0.85 0.77 -4.12
C ALA A 13 -1.86 1.63 -4.88
N LYS A 14 -1.47 2.19 -6.03
CA LYS A 14 -2.39 2.96 -6.88
C LYS A 14 -3.49 2.07 -7.47
N HIS A 15 -3.15 0.86 -7.90
CA HIS A 15 -4.10 -0.09 -8.45
C HIS A 15 -5.10 -0.57 -7.38
N LEU A 16 -4.62 -0.95 -6.19
CA LEU A 16 -5.45 -1.38 -5.06
C LEU A 16 -6.49 -0.33 -4.67
N LYS A 17 -6.12 0.96 -4.66
CA LYS A 17 -7.08 2.03 -4.41
C LYS A 17 -8.21 2.07 -5.44
N VAL A 18 -7.88 1.86 -6.71
CA VAL A 18 -8.87 1.86 -7.80
C VAL A 18 -9.78 0.64 -7.66
N GLU A 19 -9.22 -0.55 -7.46
CA GLU A 19 -9.96 -1.80 -7.32
C GLU A 19 -10.84 -1.84 -6.06
N SER A 20 -10.35 -1.33 -4.93
CA SER A 20 -11.10 -1.34 -3.67
C SER A 20 -12.22 -0.29 -3.64
N GLY A 21 -12.22 0.68 -4.56
CA GLY A 21 -13.15 1.82 -4.56
C GLY A 21 -13.03 2.76 -3.35
N LEU A 22 -12.00 2.59 -2.52
CA LEU A 22 -11.81 3.33 -1.28
C LEU A 22 -11.07 4.65 -1.51
N LYS A 23 -11.39 5.67 -0.70
CA LYS A 23 -10.59 6.91 -0.69
C LYS A 23 -9.30 6.68 0.10
N TRP A 24 -8.31 7.55 -0.14
CA TRP A 24 -7.08 7.55 0.65
C TRP A 24 -7.33 7.77 2.14
N SER A 25 -8.39 8.52 2.49
CA SER A 25 -8.83 8.72 3.87
C SER A 25 -9.23 7.42 4.53
N ASP A 26 -10.04 6.62 3.84
CA ASP A 26 -10.61 5.39 4.39
C ASP A 26 -9.49 4.35 4.57
N LEU A 27 -8.56 4.28 3.62
CA LEU A 27 -7.38 3.43 3.72
C LEU A 27 -6.45 3.87 4.86
N ALA A 28 -6.19 5.17 5.01
CA ALA A 28 -5.34 5.68 6.09
C ALA A 28 -5.96 5.40 7.47
N GLU A 29 -7.27 5.62 7.62
CA GLU A 29 -8.00 5.33 8.85
C GLU A 29 -7.94 3.84 9.19
N ARG A 30 -8.25 2.96 8.24
CA ARG A 30 -8.18 1.51 8.46
C ARG A 30 -6.77 1.01 8.77
N ILE A 31 -5.74 1.55 8.12
CA ILE A 31 -4.35 1.23 8.45
C ILE A 31 -3.99 1.71 9.85
N SER A 32 -4.43 2.91 10.24
CA SER A 32 -4.21 3.46 11.58
C SER A 32 -4.87 2.58 12.66
N GLN A 33 -6.09 2.11 12.40
CA GLN A 33 -6.81 1.18 13.27
C GLN A 33 -6.13 -0.20 13.36
N ALA A 34 -5.61 -0.72 12.24
CA ALA A 34 -4.90 -2.01 12.18
C ALA A 34 -3.46 -1.94 12.72
N THR A 35 -2.86 -0.74 12.77
CA THR A 35 -1.49 -0.53 13.26
C THR A 35 -1.40 0.69 14.20
N PRO A 36 -1.85 0.55 15.47
CA PRO A 36 -2.01 1.66 16.42
C PRO A 36 -0.72 2.42 16.77
N ASP A 37 0.45 1.78 16.58
CA ASP A 37 1.76 2.36 16.93
C ASP A 37 2.30 3.34 15.86
N HIS A 38 1.55 3.62 14.79
CA HIS A 38 1.94 4.58 13.76
C HIS A 38 0.78 5.51 13.42
N GLU A 39 0.90 6.79 13.73
CA GLU A 39 0.04 7.82 13.15
C GLU A 39 0.28 7.89 11.64
N LEU A 40 -0.53 7.19 10.87
CA LEU A 40 -0.57 7.29 9.42
C LEU A 40 -1.73 8.20 9.01
N THR A 41 -1.43 9.47 8.75
CA THR A 41 -2.43 10.42 8.24
C THR A 41 -2.69 10.20 6.75
N THR A 42 -3.89 10.58 6.27
CA THR A 42 -4.26 10.57 4.85
C THR A 42 -3.21 11.27 3.97
N GLN A 43 -2.69 12.41 4.45
CA GLN A 43 -1.70 13.19 3.72
C GLN A 43 -0.33 12.49 3.67
N SER A 44 0.09 11.85 4.77
CA SER A 44 1.33 11.08 4.81
C SER A 44 1.27 9.85 3.89
N LEU A 45 0.13 9.14 3.85
CA LEU A 45 -0.11 8.01 2.96
C LEU A 45 -0.09 8.44 1.49
N ALA A 46 -0.85 9.49 1.14
CA ALA A 46 -0.87 10.01 -0.23
C ALA A 46 0.52 10.49 -0.69
N ASN A 47 1.27 11.17 0.19
CA ASN A 47 2.63 11.61 -0.10
C ASN A 47 3.60 10.44 -0.29
N ALA A 48 3.51 9.39 0.54
CA ALA A 48 4.34 8.21 0.42
C ALA A 48 4.13 7.51 -0.93
N VAL A 49 2.87 7.33 -1.34
CA VAL A 49 2.51 6.76 -2.65
C VAL A 49 2.99 7.65 -3.80
N ASN A 50 2.73 8.97 -3.75
CA ASN A 50 3.05 9.87 -4.85
C ASN A 50 4.54 10.11 -5.06
N ARG A 51 5.34 10.09 -3.97
CA ARG A 51 6.79 10.33 -4.03
C ARG A 51 7.62 9.07 -4.26
N GLY A 52 6.98 7.90 -4.43
CA GLY A 52 7.70 6.62 -4.56
C GLY A 52 8.45 6.22 -3.29
N ASN A 53 8.10 6.80 -2.15
CA ASN A 53 8.63 6.42 -0.83
C ASN A 53 7.73 5.35 -0.17
N TYR A 54 6.89 4.71 -0.97
CA TYR A 54 5.99 3.66 -0.56
C TYR A 54 6.75 2.35 -0.52
N ASN A 55 6.98 1.83 0.69
CA ASN A 55 7.67 0.58 0.90
C ASN A 55 6.70 -0.61 1.00
N VAL A 56 7.23 -1.82 0.83
CA VAL A 56 6.45 -3.07 0.87
C VAL A 56 5.68 -3.24 2.19
N ARG A 57 6.20 -2.75 3.33
CA ARG A 57 5.50 -2.85 4.61
C ARG A 57 4.19 -2.05 4.61
N LEU A 58 4.20 -0.85 4.02
CA LEU A 58 3.00 -0.03 3.90
C LEU A 58 1.99 -0.65 2.92
N LEU A 59 2.48 -1.31 1.85
CA LEU A 59 1.64 -2.09 0.93
C LEU A 59 0.88 -3.20 1.64
N LEU A 60 1.58 -4.02 2.42
CA LEU A 60 0.97 -5.14 3.15
C LEU A 60 -0.14 -4.67 4.10
N ARG A 61 0.12 -3.58 4.84
CA ARG A 61 -0.88 -2.97 5.73
C ARG A 61 -2.09 -2.45 4.96
N MET A 62 -1.88 -1.90 3.77
CA MET A 62 -2.97 -1.39 2.95
C MET A 62 -3.82 -2.52 2.37
N CYS A 63 -3.21 -3.65 1.98
CA CYS A 63 -3.96 -4.83 1.55
C CYS A 63 -4.80 -5.39 2.70
N ASP A 64 -4.22 -5.51 3.90
CA ASP A 64 -4.93 -5.97 5.10
C ASP A 64 -6.12 -5.04 5.43
N ALA A 65 -5.89 -3.73 5.45
CA ALA A 65 -6.93 -2.71 5.64
C ALA A 65 -8.03 -2.72 4.55
N ALA A 66 -7.68 -3.08 3.31
CA ALA A 66 -8.61 -3.22 2.22
C ALA A 66 -9.34 -4.58 2.22
N GLY A 67 -8.98 -5.51 3.11
CA GLY A 67 -9.51 -6.87 3.12
C GLY A 67 -9.06 -7.70 1.91
N LEU A 68 -7.88 -7.41 1.36
CA LEU A 68 -7.36 -8.02 0.14
C LEU A 68 -6.26 -9.03 0.48
N GLU A 69 -6.38 -10.23 -0.08
CA GLU A 69 -5.38 -11.29 0.06
C GLU A 69 -4.24 -11.12 -0.95
N ILE A 70 -3.00 -11.16 -0.49
CA ILE A 70 -1.82 -11.10 -1.37
C ILE A 70 -1.35 -12.51 -1.66
N THR A 71 -1.50 -12.93 -2.92
CA THR A 71 -0.90 -14.18 -3.40
C THR A 71 0.46 -13.91 -4.03
N LEU A 72 1.52 -14.48 -3.47
CA LEU A 72 2.85 -14.47 -4.09
C LEU A 72 2.87 -15.48 -5.25
N VAL A 73 2.98 -14.99 -6.48
CA VAL A 73 3.14 -15.82 -7.67
C VAL A 73 4.60 -15.84 -8.12
N LYS A 74 5.16 -17.04 -8.26
CA LYS A 74 6.53 -17.21 -8.77
C LYS A 74 6.53 -16.87 -10.25
N LYS A 75 7.29 -15.84 -10.66
CA LYS A 75 7.44 -15.49 -12.08
C LYS A 75 8.16 -16.63 -12.79
N LYS A 76 7.52 -17.28 -13.78
CA LYS A 76 8.24 -18.14 -14.73
C LYS A 76 9.12 -17.22 -15.55
N GLU A 77 10.42 -17.29 -15.32
CA GLU A 77 11.40 -16.73 -16.26
C GLU A 77 11.29 -17.53 -17.56
N GLY A 78 11.10 -16.82 -18.67
CA GLY A 78 11.19 -17.33 -20.02
C GLY A 78 12.37 -16.68 -20.72
#